data_AF-A0A920ECF6-F1
#
_entry.id   AF-A0A920ECF6-F1
#
_cell.length_a   1.000
_cell.length_b   1.000
_cell.length_c   1.000
_cell.angle_alpha   90.00
_cell.angle_beta   90.00
_cell.angle_gamma   90.00
#
_symmetry.space_group_name_H-M   'P 1'
#
loop_
_entity.id
_entity.type
_entity.pdbx_description
1 polymer ?
#
loop_
_entity_poly.entity_id
_entity_poly.type
_entity_poly.pdbx_seq_one_letter_code
_entity_poly.pdbx_strand_id
1 'polypeptide(L)'
;MIECKTYRYYDHAGVSGLGRTYRSDEEVQEWMERDPIKLFEAQLAKAKVMSEEEAKEIHAGIQAEIDEAIEFAENSPLPDPEVDMLTDVYTEAS
;
A
#
# COMPACT_ATOMS: atom_id res chain seq x y z
N MET A 1 -9.04 19.34 -15.04
CA MET A 1 -7.73 18.71 -14.79
C MET A 1 -7.37 18.98 -13.34
N ILE A 2 -6.91 17.96 -12.61
CA ILE A 2 -6.49 18.05 -11.21
C ILE A 2 -5.07 17.49 -11.14
N GLU A 3 -4.16 18.18 -10.46
CA GLU A 3 -2.80 17.72 -10.18
C GLU A 3 -2.64 17.52 -8.67
N CYS A 4 -2.41 16.27 -8.25
CA CYS A 4 -2.17 15.92 -6.85
C CYS A 4 -0.66 15.78 -6.63
N LYS A 5 -0.05 16.76 -5.97
CA LYS A 5 1.38 16.73 -5.64
C LYS A 5 1.62 15.78 -4.47
N THR A 6 2.27 14.66 -4.75
CA THR A 6 2.59 13.61 -3.78
C THR A 6 4.05 13.15 -3.93
N TYR A 7 4.48 12.24 -3.06
CA TYR A 7 5.85 11.74 -3.04
C TYR A 7 5.90 10.24 -2.83
N ARG A 8 6.75 9.55 -3.60
CA ARG A 8 6.97 8.10 -3.47
C ARG A 8 8.16 7.85 -2.54
N TYR A 9 7.92 7.40 -1.32
CA TYR A 9 9.00 7.19 -0.33
C TYR A 9 9.98 6.09 -0.70
N TYR A 10 9.55 5.06 -1.41
CA TYR A 10 10.38 3.91 -1.79
C TYR A 10 10.79 3.97 -3.27
N ASP A 11 11.54 2.97 -3.72
CA ASP A 11 12.03 2.91 -5.10
C ASP A 11 10.87 2.82 -6.12
N HIS A 12 11.21 2.96 -7.40
CA HIS A 12 10.28 2.75 -8.49
C HIS A 12 9.73 1.34 -8.52
N ALA A 13 10.55 0.35 -8.21
CA ALA A 13 10.16 -1.05 -8.14
C ALA A 13 10.53 -1.68 -6.79
N GLY A 14 9.51 -2.07 -6.03
CA GLY A 14 9.67 -2.82 -4.78
C GLY A 14 10.25 -2.03 -3.60
N VAL A 15 10.53 -2.76 -2.52
CA VAL A 15 10.98 -2.23 -1.22
C VAL A 15 12.52 -2.21 -1.11
N SER A 16 13.25 -2.86 -2.03
CA SER A 16 14.72 -2.99 -1.94
C SER A 16 15.43 -1.69 -2.34
N GLY A 17 15.90 -0.97 -1.32
CA GLY A 17 16.77 0.19 -1.43
C GLY A 17 18.21 -0.21 -1.81
N LEU A 18 18.53 -0.12 -3.09
CA LEU A 18 19.91 0.11 -3.53
C LEU A 18 20.01 1.58 -3.94
N GLY A 19 20.91 2.29 -3.25
CA GLY A 19 21.25 3.72 -3.38
C GLY A 19 20.55 4.47 -4.51
N ARG A 20 19.57 5.30 -4.14
CA ARG A 20 18.84 6.15 -5.09
C ARG A 20 19.80 7.23 -5.57
N THR A 21 20.47 7.00 -6.70
CA THR A 21 21.45 7.95 -7.25
C THR A 21 20.82 9.24 -7.76
N TYR A 22 19.49 9.29 -7.85
CA TYR A 22 18.72 10.37 -8.47
C TYR A 22 18.02 11.32 -7.49
N ARG A 23 18.11 11.08 -6.17
CA ARG A 23 17.51 11.94 -5.13
C ARG A 23 18.25 11.79 -3.82
N SER A 24 18.26 12.83 -3.01
CA SER A 24 18.92 12.80 -1.71
C SER A 24 18.02 12.21 -0.63
N ASP A 25 18.63 11.72 0.45
CA ASP A 25 17.87 11.23 1.59
C ASP A 25 17.16 12.37 2.32
N GLU A 26 17.74 13.58 2.32
CA GLU A 26 17.13 14.78 2.91
C GLU A 26 15.82 15.16 2.22
N GLU A 27 15.77 15.10 0.87
CA GLU A 27 14.54 15.33 0.11
C GLU A 27 13.45 14.34 0.58
N VAL A 28 13.80 13.05 0.68
CA VAL A 28 12.85 12.02 1.10
C VAL A 28 12.35 12.29 2.52
N GLN A 29 13.22 12.67 3.44
CA GLN A 29 12.84 12.99 4.82
C GLN A 29 11.88 14.20 4.89
N GLU A 30 12.15 15.27 4.15
CA GLU A 30 11.25 16.44 4.08
C GLU A 30 9.83 16.03 3.64
N TRP A 31 9.72 15.11 2.69
CA TRP A 31 8.43 14.59 2.23
C TRP A 31 7.80 13.58 3.20
N MET A 32 8.57 12.87 4.01
CA MET A 32 8.06 11.96 5.04
C MET A 32 7.47 12.73 6.23
N GLU A 33 7.94 13.94 6.52
CA GLU A 33 7.29 14.84 7.49
C GLU A 33 5.89 15.27 7.05
N ARG A 34 5.59 15.15 5.75
CA ARG A 34 4.32 15.49 5.11
C ARG A 34 3.42 14.28 4.88
N ASP A 35 3.66 13.19 5.59
CA ASP A 35 2.86 11.97 5.49
C ASP A 35 1.36 12.27 5.70
N PRO A 36 0.52 12.04 4.68
CA PRO A 36 -0.90 12.38 4.75
C PRO A 36 -1.65 11.58 5.82
N ILE A 37 -1.20 10.36 6.16
CA ILE A 37 -1.84 9.54 7.18
C ILE A 37 -1.64 10.20 8.55
N LYS A 38 -0.39 10.48 8.92
CA LYS A 38 -0.05 11.14 10.19
C LYS A 38 -0.72 12.51 10.33
N LEU A 39 -0.69 13.30 9.26
CA LEU A 39 -1.29 14.63 9.26
C LEU A 39 -2.82 14.54 9.42
N PHE A 40 -3.47 13.57 8.79
CA PHE A 40 -4.91 13.41 8.87
C PHE A 40 -5.35 12.86 10.23
N GLU A 41 -4.63 11.88 10.79
CA GLU A 41 -4.86 11.38 12.16
C GLU A 41 -4.78 12.51 13.18
N ALA A 42 -3.74 13.37 13.10
CA ALA A 42 -3.60 14.52 13.97
C ALA A 42 -4.76 15.54 13.80
N GLN A 43 -5.27 15.72 12.57
CA GLN A 43 -6.43 16.57 12.32
C GLN A 43 -7.71 15.99 12.93
N LEU A 44 -7.92 14.68 12.81
CA LEU A 44 -9.08 13.99 13.38
C LEU A 44 -9.05 14.01 14.91
N ALA A 45 -7.89 13.82 15.52
CA ALA A 45 -7.67 13.95 16.96
C ALA A 45 -7.99 15.36 17.45
N LYS A 46 -7.47 16.39 16.76
CA LYS A 46 -7.78 17.79 17.08
C LYS A 46 -9.28 18.11 16.95
N ALA A 47 -9.95 17.51 15.97
CA ALA A 47 -11.38 17.66 15.75
C ALA A 47 -12.24 16.83 16.71
N LYS A 48 -11.63 15.99 17.57
CA LYS A 48 -12.30 15.04 18.46
C LYS A 48 -13.21 14.05 17.72
N VAL A 49 -12.82 13.70 16.49
CA VAL A 49 -13.51 12.71 15.65
C VAL A 49 -12.94 11.31 15.86
N MET A 50 -11.64 11.21 16.14
CA MET A 50 -10.93 9.95 16.37
C MET A 50 -9.79 10.18 17.35
N SER A 51 -9.66 9.31 18.35
CA SER A 51 -8.56 9.28 19.31
C SER A 51 -7.32 8.57 18.74
N GLU A 52 -6.18 8.76 19.40
CA GLU A 52 -4.96 8.02 19.04
C GLU A 52 -5.11 6.52 19.29
N GLU A 53 -5.86 6.13 20.31
CA GLU A 53 -6.19 4.73 20.60
C GLU A 53 -7.03 4.10 19.48
N GLU A 54 -8.09 4.77 19.03
CA GLU A 54 -8.90 4.30 17.90
C GLU A 54 -8.08 4.18 16.62
N ALA A 55 -7.17 5.13 16.36
CA ALA A 55 -6.24 5.03 15.22
C ALA A 55 -5.37 3.77 15.32
N LYS A 56 -4.78 3.49 16.51
CA LYS A 56 -3.97 2.29 16.74
C LYS A 56 -4.75 1.01 16.55
N GLU A 57 -6.01 0.98 17.00
CA GLU A 57 -6.91 -0.17 16.80
C GLU A 57 -7.16 -0.42 15.30
N ILE A 58 -7.38 0.64 14.50
CA ILE A 58 -7.52 0.54 13.04
C ILE A 58 -6.24 -0.04 12.41
N HIS A 59 -5.06 0.49 12.77
CA HIS A 59 -3.78 -0.03 12.25
C HIS A 59 -3.59 -1.52 12.57
N ALA A 60 -3.93 -1.93 13.80
CA ALA A 60 -3.84 -3.32 14.22
C ALA A 60 -4.83 -4.22 13.46
N GLY A 61 -6.06 -3.75 13.24
CA GLY A 61 -7.06 -4.46 12.43
C GLY A 61 -6.61 -4.67 10.99
N ILE A 62 -6.08 -3.62 10.35
CA ILE A 62 -5.56 -3.69 8.98
C ILE A 62 -4.36 -4.64 8.90
N GLN A 63 -3.47 -4.66 9.89
CA GLN A 63 -2.36 -5.62 9.91
C GLN A 63 -2.87 -7.06 9.97
N ALA A 64 -3.89 -7.34 10.79
CA ALA A 64 -4.48 -8.67 10.86
C ALA A 64 -5.14 -9.09 9.54
N GLU A 65 -5.84 -8.18 8.85
CA GLU A 65 -6.40 -8.44 7.52
C GLU A 65 -5.32 -8.73 6.48
N ILE A 66 -4.19 -8.02 6.53
CA ILE A 66 -3.03 -8.28 5.66
C ILE A 66 -2.44 -9.67 5.94
N ASP A 67 -2.26 -10.03 7.21
CA ASP A 67 -1.70 -11.33 7.60
C ASP A 67 -2.60 -12.48 7.11
N GLU A 68 -3.93 -12.35 7.28
CA GLU A 68 -4.92 -13.31 6.77
C GLU A 68 -4.87 -13.42 5.23
N ALA A 69 -4.76 -12.29 4.52
CA ALA A 69 -4.67 -12.28 3.06
C ALA A 69 -3.38 -12.94 2.55
N ILE A 70 -2.26 -12.75 3.26
CA ILE A 70 -0.99 -13.42 2.94
C ILE A 70 -1.13 -14.92 3.17
N GLU A 71 -1.67 -15.35 4.32
CA GLU A 71 -1.88 -16.77 4.62
C GLU A 71 -2.79 -17.43 3.58
N PHE A 72 -3.86 -16.76 3.17
CA PHE A 72 -4.72 -17.24 2.10
C PHE A 72 -3.97 -17.40 0.77
N ALA A 73 -3.16 -16.42 0.39
CA ALA A 73 -2.40 -16.45 -0.87
C ALA A 73 -1.32 -17.55 -0.86
N GLU A 74 -0.61 -17.72 0.25
CA GLU A 74 0.44 -18.76 0.39
C GLU A 74 -0.14 -20.18 0.40
N ASN A 75 -1.36 -20.36 0.93
CA ASN A 75 -2.06 -21.64 0.96
C ASN A 75 -2.89 -21.91 -0.30
N SER A 76 -3.00 -20.95 -1.21
CA SER A 76 -3.75 -21.12 -2.44
C SER A 76 -3.04 -22.09 -3.39
N PRO A 77 -3.79 -22.96 -4.11
CA PRO A 77 -3.18 -23.86 -5.08
C PRO A 77 -2.52 -23.06 -6.21
N LEU A 78 -1.40 -23.57 -6.71
CA LEU A 78 -0.82 -23.06 -7.96
C LEU A 78 -1.79 -23.34 -9.14
N PRO A 79 -1.81 -22.47 -10.17
CA PRO A 79 -2.62 -22.71 -11.35
C PRO A 79 -2.15 -23.96 -12.10
N ASP A 80 -3.09 -24.66 -12.73
CA ASP A 80 -2.81 -25.74 -13.67
C ASP A 80 -2.24 -25.13 -14.97
N PRO A 81 -0.97 -25.37 -15.30
CA PRO A 81 -0.35 -24.74 -16.46
C PRO A 81 -0.96 -25.17 -17.79
N GLU A 82 -1.62 -26.34 -17.88
CA GLU A 82 -2.22 -26.81 -19.13
C GLU A 82 -3.60 -26.19 -19.39
N VAL A 83 -4.35 -25.94 -18.32
CA VAL A 83 -5.74 -25.46 -18.41
C VAL A 83 -5.82 -23.96 -18.19
N ASP A 84 -5.24 -23.46 -17.09
CA ASP A 84 -5.43 -22.07 -16.67
C ASP A 84 -4.66 -21.10 -17.59
N MET A 85 -3.56 -21.55 -18.21
CA MET A 85 -2.80 -20.72 -19.17
C MET A 85 -3.58 -20.38 -20.45
N LEU A 86 -4.53 -21.24 -20.85
CA LEU A 86 -5.33 -21.07 -22.07
C LEU A 86 -6.71 -20.48 -21.80
N THR A 87 -7.06 -20.32 -20.52
CA THR A 87 -8.32 -19.74 -20.08
C THR A 87 -8.32 -18.21 -20.33
N ASP A 88 -9.50 -17.63 -20.61
CA ASP A 88 -9.73 -16.20 -20.87
C ASP A 88 -9.03 -15.58 -22.11
N VAL A 89 -8.44 -16.41 -22.98
CA VAL A 89 -7.85 -15.93 -24.25
C VAL A 89 -8.93 -15.47 -25.25
N TYR A 90 -10.09 -16.12 -25.22
CA TYR A 90 -11.25 -15.80 -26.07
C TYR A 90 -12.51 -15.72 -25.21
N THR A 91 -13.51 -14.99 -25.70
CA THR A 91 -14.87 -15.02 -25.15
C THR A 91 -15.75 -15.97 -25.97
N GLU A 92 -16.83 -16.49 -25.40
CA GLU A 92 -17.78 -17.30 -26.17
C GLU A 92 -18.41 -16.48 -27.30
N ALA A 93 -18.62 -17.13 -28.45
CA ALA A 93 -19.26 -16.49 -29.58
C ALA A 93 -20.70 -16.11 -29.20
N SER A 94 -21.01 -14.82 -29.34
CA SER A 94 -22.33 -14.23 -29.05
C SER A 94 -23.41 -14.74 -30.00
#